data_AF-A0A7R9LD08-F1
#
_entry.id   AF-A0A7R9LD08-F1
#
_cell.length_a   1.000
_cell.length_b   1.000
_cell.length_c   1.000
_cell.angle_alpha   90.00
_cell.angle_beta   90.00
_cell.angle_gamma   90.00
#
_symmetry.space_group_name_H-M   'P 1'
#
loop_
_entity.id
_entity.type
_entity.pdbx_description
1 polymer ?
#
loop_
_entity_poly.entity_id
_entity_poly.type
_entity_poly.pdbx_seq_one_letter_code
_entity_poly.pdbx_strand_id
1 'polypeptide(L)'
;MFTGIIESLGKVESLQNVGGDVRLRIQTDLDMSDVHLGDSIATNGICLTVIDWGENWYAADVSRESLNRSTLASWKAGQAVNVEKAMLPTTRFGGHIVSGHVDAVGEITVVRSDARSLYFEVTAPVEIAKYLAEKGSVTVDGISLTINHLRGNILSLNLIPHTAERTNIGTWKVGSQVNLEVDVLARYIERLLLGDKAAEPKAESKLSMEFLAANEQLLPTFLENYGLWIYAILFLIIFAETGSVFMFFLPGDSLLIAVGALCSTAESVHLHYMGVLLIIASILGYMVNYYTGRALGFKFFHAHSRWFKPEYIKKTNHYFEKHGGKTILVARFVPFVRSFAPFAAGAGHMKMPVFMLYNILGGWIWIALLLGAGYGA
;
A
#
# COMPACT_ATOMS: atom_id res chain seq x y z
N MET A 1 -9.74 17.36 22.24
CA MET A 1 -9.49 18.10 20.98
C MET A 1 -8.59 19.27 21.30
N PHE A 2 -7.78 19.66 20.34
CA PHE A 2 -6.71 20.65 20.46
C PHE A 2 -6.78 21.60 19.26
N THR A 3 -5.95 22.65 19.29
CA THR A 3 -5.86 23.66 18.24
C THR A 3 -4.54 23.62 17.47
N GLY A 4 -3.54 22.91 18.01
CA GLY A 4 -2.18 22.88 17.52
C GLY A 4 -1.40 24.16 17.84
N ILE A 5 -1.85 24.92 18.85
CA ILE A 5 -1.14 26.09 19.35
C ILE A 5 -0.44 25.67 20.64
N ILE A 6 0.87 25.45 20.54
CA ILE A 6 1.67 24.95 21.65
C ILE A 6 1.70 25.97 22.78
N GLU A 7 1.35 25.51 23.98
CA GLU A 7 1.27 26.34 25.18
C GLU A 7 2.59 26.33 25.97
N SER A 8 3.29 25.18 25.98
CA SER A 8 4.55 25.02 26.70
C SER A 8 5.51 24.07 25.99
N LEU A 9 6.81 24.29 26.19
CA LEU A 9 7.86 23.37 25.80
C LEU A 9 8.23 22.51 27.02
N GLY A 10 7.74 21.29 27.03
CA GLY A 10 8.04 20.30 28.06
C GLY A 10 9.34 19.54 27.79
N LYS A 11 9.67 18.67 28.75
CA LYS A 11 10.85 17.80 28.71
C LYS A 11 10.47 16.42 29.19
N VAL A 12 10.90 15.39 28.46
CA VAL A 12 10.70 14.01 28.89
C VAL A 12 11.55 13.76 30.14
N GLU A 13 10.91 13.51 31.28
CA GLU A 13 11.61 13.25 32.53
C GLU A 13 11.99 11.77 32.64
N SER A 14 11.04 10.87 32.38
CA SER A 14 11.30 9.44 32.40
C SER A 14 10.34 8.66 31.49
N LEU A 15 10.80 7.50 31.03
CA LEU A 15 9.99 6.48 30.35
C LEU A 15 10.20 5.15 31.07
N GLN A 16 9.12 4.48 31.46
CA GLN A 16 9.17 3.21 32.17
C GLN A 16 8.28 2.19 31.47
N ASN A 17 8.82 1.02 31.14
CA ASN A 17 8.02 -0.07 30.57
C ASN A 17 7.14 -0.69 31.67
N VAL A 18 5.83 -0.73 31.46
CA VAL A 18 4.84 -1.27 32.39
C VAL A 18 3.90 -2.18 31.63
N GLY A 19 4.03 -3.50 31.81
CA GLY A 19 3.07 -4.47 31.25
C GLY A 19 2.97 -4.51 29.72
N GLY A 20 3.96 -3.99 28.99
CA GLY A 20 3.95 -3.88 27.52
C GLY A 20 3.57 -2.49 27.00
N ASP A 21 3.10 -1.61 27.88
CA ASP A 21 2.91 -0.18 27.63
C ASP A 21 4.09 0.63 28.20
N VAL A 22 4.12 1.93 27.93
CA VAL A 22 5.14 2.86 28.45
C VAL A 22 4.49 3.90 29.34
N ARG A 23 4.88 3.95 30.61
CA ARG A 23 4.56 5.06 31.49
C ARG A 23 5.55 6.20 31.23
N LEU A 24 5.01 7.30 30.72
CA LEU A 24 5.75 8.51 30.40
C LEU A 24 5.53 9.53 31.51
N ARG A 25 6.60 10.22 31.93
CA ARG A 25 6.49 11.44 32.75
C ARG A 25 7.11 12.61 31.99
N ILE A 26 6.35 13.68 31.86
CA ILE A 26 6.74 14.91 31.18
C ILE A 26 6.77 16.04 32.18
N GLN A 27 7.93 16.70 32.27
CA GLN A 27 8.06 18.00 32.92
C GLN A 27 7.53 19.09 31.99
N THR A 28 6.79 20.06 32.51
CA THR A 28 6.23 21.17 31.71
C THR A 28 5.94 22.37 32.59
N ASP A 29 5.97 23.56 31.99
CA ASP A 29 5.61 24.83 32.63
C ASP A 29 4.11 25.19 32.42
N LEU A 30 3.28 24.21 32.04
CA LEU A 30 1.83 24.41 31.95
C LEU A 30 1.23 24.69 33.32
N ASP A 31 0.20 25.53 33.34
CA ASP A 31 -0.65 25.65 34.52
C ASP A 31 -1.45 24.35 34.70
N MET A 32 -1.13 23.63 35.78
CA MET A 32 -1.76 22.36 36.15
C MET A 32 -2.93 22.52 37.13
N SER A 33 -3.29 23.76 37.49
CA SER A 33 -4.31 24.02 38.51
C SER A 33 -5.73 23.57 38.13
N ASP A 34 -6.00 23.46 36.83
CA ASP A 34 -7.27 23.02 36.25
C ASP A 34 -7.23 21.60 35.67
N VAL A 35 -6.10 20.88 35.84
CA VAL A 35 -5.91 19.51 35.33
C VAL A 35 -6.46 18.51 36.33
N HIS A 36 -7.22 17.54 35.80
CA HIS A 36 -7.82 16.45 36.55
C HIS A 36 -7.40 15.09 36.00
N LEU A 37 -7.60 14.04 36.82
CA LEU A 37 -7.39 12.67 36.41
C LEU A 37 -8.29 12.34 35.22
N GLY A 38 -7.71 11.83 34.14
CA GLY A 38 -8.44 11.51 32.90
C GLY A 38 -8.47 12.63 31.87
N ASP A 39 -7.96 13.83 32.19
CA ASP A 39 -7.84 14.90 31.21
C ASP A 39 -6.83 14.55 30.11
N SER A 40 -6.96 15.21 28.97
CA SER A 40 -6.14 14.96 27.79
C SER A 40 -5.14 16.09 27.56
N ILE A 41 -3.87 15.75 27.42
CA ILE A 41 -2.78 16.67 27.08
C ILE A 41 -2.08 16.16 25.82
N ALA A 42 -1.98 17.00 24.80
CA ALA A 42 -1.26 16.67 23.57
C ALA A 42 0.24 16.88 23.79
N THR A 43 1.04 15.85 23.49
CA THR A 43 2.50 15.85 23.64
C THR A 43 3.13 15.53 22.28
N ASN A 44 3.82 16.49 21.66
CA ASN A 44 4.20 16.42 20.23
C ASN A 44 3.04 15.96 19.33
N GLY A 45 1.81 16.41 19.62
CA GLY A 45 0.61 16.03 18.87
C GLY A 45 0.06 14.65 19.18
N ILE A 46 0.58 13.94 20.19
CA ILE A 46 0.01 12.68 20.69
C ILE A 46 -0.92 13.01 21.85
N CYS A 47 -2.22 12.71 21.72
CA CYS A 47 -3.19 12.84 22.80
C CYS A 47 -2.88 11.82 23.89
N LEU A 48 -2.52 12.29 25.08
CA LEU A 48 -2.20 11.46 26.24
C LEU A 48 -3.15 11.75 27.38
N THR A 49 -3.66 10.69 28.00
CA THR A 49 -4.55 10.79 29.17
C THR A 49 -3.73 10.89 30.44
N VAL A 50 -3.99 11.93 31.24
CA VAL A 50 -3.34 12.17 32.52
C VAL A 50 -3.74 11.10 33.52
N ILE A 51 -2.76 10.40 34.08
CA ILE A 51 -2.95 9.39 35.13
C ILE A 51 -2.42 9.84 36.50
N ASP A 52 -1.53 10.84 36.51
CA ASP A 52 -0.90 11.41 37.70
C ASP A 52 -0.27 12.76 37.31
N TRP A 53 -0.20 13.73 38.23
CA TRP A 53 0.39 15.05 37.96
C TRP A 53 0.85 15.76 39.23
N GLY A 54 1.74 16.73 39.05
CA GLY A 54 2.21 17.64 40.09
C GLY A 54 2.24 19.09 39.59
N GLU A 55 2.96 19.96 40.30
CA GLU A 55 3.01 21.40 39.96
C GLU A 55 3.62 21.68 38.59
N ASN A 56 4.60 20.89 38.15
CA ASN A 56 5.37 21.12 36.93
C ASN A 56 5.59 19.84 36.11
N TRP A 57 4.74 18.83 36.28
CA TRP A 57 4.82 17.57 35.55
C TRP A 57 3.48 16.86 35.48
N TYR A 58 3.32 16.00 34.49
CA TYR A 58 2.24 15.01 34.43
C TYR A 58 2.78 13.67 33.93
N ALA A 59 2.04 12.61 34.21
CA ALA A 59 2.29 11.28 33.72
C ALA A 59 1.12 10.76 32.90
N ALA A 60 1.44 9.92 31.94
CA ALA A 60 0.48 9.23 31.08
C ALA A 60 0.98 7.84 30.73
N ASP A 61 0.07 6.88 30.56
CA ASP A 61 0.39 5.57 30.00
C ASP A 61 0.18 5.60 28.49
N VAL A 62 1.15 5.08 27.75
CA VAL A 62 1.20 5.09 26.29
C VAL A 62 1.04 3.68 25.75
N SER A 63 0.02 3.49 24.93
CA SER A 63 -0.28 2.21 24.29
C SER A 63 0.76 1.81 23.24
N ARG A 64 0.83 0.51 22.94
CA ARG A 64 1.64 -0.02 21.83
C ARG A 64 1.28 0.57 20.45
N GLU A 65 0.00 0.87 20.18
CA GLU A 65 -0.38 1.50 18.91
C GLU A 65 0.26 2.89 18.78
N SER A 66 0.15 3.71 19.82
CA SER A 66 0.76 5.05 19.86
C SER A 66 2.27 4.99 19.70
N LEU A 67 2.93 4.00 20.33
CA LEU A 67 4.37 3.77 20.18
C LEU A 67 4.76 3.43 18.73
N ASN A 68 3.98 2.60 18.04
CA ASN A 68 4.28 2.16 16.67
C ASN A 68 3.99 3.24 15.62
N ARG A 69 3.05 4.15 15.89
CA ARG A 69 2.58 5.16 14.92
C ARG A 69 3.21 6.53 15.08
N SER A 70 4.01 6.74 16.13
CA SER A 70 4.59 8.04 16.47
C SER A 70 6.09 7.96 16.73
N THR A 71 6.72 9.13 16.88
CA THR A 71 8.13 9.25 17.25
C THR A 71 8.41 8.81 18.69
N LEU A 72 7.39 8.58 19.52
CA LEU A 72 7.53 8.34 20.97
C LEU A 72 8.41 7.12 21.29
N ALA A 73 8.39 6.09 20.45
CA ALA A 73 9.24 4.91 20.62
C ALA A 73 10.76 5.25 20.60
N SER A 74 11.15 6.36 19.98
CA SER A 74 12.54 6.82 19.90
C SER A 74 12.91 7.84 20.98
N TRP A 75 11.96 8.25 21.81
CA TRP A 75 12.19 9.33 22.79
C TRP A 75 13.14 8.92 23.90
N LYS A 76 13.86 9.92 24.40
CA LYS A 76 14.81 9.75 25.51
C LYS A 76 14.53 10.75 26.60
N ALA A 77 14.87 10.38 27.83
CA ALA A 77 14.90 11.31 28.94
C ALA A 77 15.75 12.54 28.56
N GLY A 78 15.20 13.71 28.81
CA GLY A 78 15.77 15.01 28.50
C GLY A 78 15.37 15.62 27.17
N GLN A 79 14.65 14.89 26.31
CA GLN A 79 14.16 15.41 25.03
C GLN A 79 13.09 16.48 25.23
N ALA A 80 13.18 17.57 24.45
CA ALA A 80 12.17 18.61 24.41
C ALA A 80 10.93 18.14 23.63
N VAL A 81 9.75 18.43 24.17
CA VAL A 81 8.45 18.08 23.57
C VAL A 81 7.50 19.26 23.64
N ASN A 82 6.68 19.46 22.61
CA ASN A 82 5.59 20.42 22.60
C ASN A 82 4.43 19.90 23.45
N VAL A 83 3.83 20.77 24.26
CA VAL A 83 2.72 20.41 25.14
C VAL A 83 1.56 21.41 24.98
N GLU A 84 0.34 20.89 24.82
CA GLU A 84 -0.91 21.66 24.68
C GLU A 84 -2.03 20.96 25.47
N LYS A 85 -2.82 21.72 26.26
CA LYS A 85 -3.97 21.16 26.98
C LYS A 85 -5.16 21.01 26.04
N ALA A 86 -6.07 20.09 26.37
CA ALA A 86 -7.32 20.00 25.63
C ALA A 86 -8.07 21.34 25.68
N MET A 87 -8.56 21.78 24.53
CA MET A 87 -9.22 23.08 24.42
C MET A 87 -10.58 23.06 25.13
N LEU A 88 -10.91 24.12 25.86
CA LEU A 88 -12.25 24.33 26.41
C LEU A 88 -13.20 24.86 25.31
N PRO A 89 -14.53 24.70 25.45
CA PRO A 89 -15.49 25.31 24.52
C PRO A 89 -15.40 26.85 24.46
N THR A 90 -14.81 27.47 25.47
CA THR A 90 -14.68 28.92 25.62
C THR A 90 -13.34 29.47 25.14
N THR A 91 -12.36 28.63 24.80
CA THR A 91 -11.03 29.09 24.37
C THR A 91 -11.05 29.59 22.93
N ARG A 92 -10.07 30.42 22.60
CA ARG A 92 -9.89 30.90 21.22
C ARG A 92 -9.36 29.77 20.36
N PHE A 93 -10.00 29.60 19.21
CA PHE A 93 -9.59 28.62 18.20
C PHE A 93 -8.51 29.24 17.28
N GLY A 94 -7.25 29.17 17.71
CA GLY A 94 -6.14 29.88 17.06
C GLY A 94 -5.48 29.16 15.88
N GLY A 95 -5.63 27.83 15.79
CA GLY A 95 -5.09 27.00 14.71
C GLY A 95 -6.20 26.31 13.92
N HIS A 96 -6.13 24.98 13.82
CA HIS A 96 -7.15 24.14 13.20
C HIS A 96 -7.57 22.99 14.13
N ILE A 97 -8.51 22.14 13.70
CA ILE A 97 -9.01 21.07 14.57
C ILE A 97 -7.94 19.99 14.62
N VAL A 98 -7.33 19.83 15.79
CA VAL A 98 -6.34 18.79 16.06
C VAL A 98 -6.95 17.76 16.99
N SER A 99 -6.94 16.50 16.58
CA SER A 99 -7.42 15.37 17.39
C SER A 99 -6.37 14.93 18.41
N GLY A 100 -5.09 15.08 18.08
CA GLY A 100 -3.98 14.47 18.80
C GLY A 100 -3.80 12.99 18.42
N HIS A 101 -4.22 12.63 17.19
CA HIS A 101 -4.16 11.28 16.66
C HIS A 101 -3.20 11.26 15.48
N VAL A 102 -1.92 11.02 15.79
CA VAL A 102 -0.84 10.95 14.81
C VAL A 102 -1.13 9.89 13.76
N ASP A 103 -1.14 10.30 12.50
CA ASP A 103 -1.39 9.40 11.37
C ASP A 103 -0.12 8.64 10.98
N ALA A 104 1.00 9.35 10.97
CA ALA A 104 2.26 8.91 10.42
C ALA A 104 3.46 9.67 11.01
N VAL A 105 4.66 9.13 10.80
CA VAL A 105 5.92 9.81 11.09
C VAL A 105 6.52 10.31 9.78
N GLY A 106 6.82 11.60 9.71
CA GLY A 106 7.53 12.23 8.60
C GLY A 106 9.00 12.49 8.90
N GLU A 107 9.78 12.75 7.86
CA GLU A 107 11.20 13.09 7.98
C GLU A 107 11.49 14.49 7.44
N ILE A 108 12.22 15.28 8.22
CA ILE A 108 12.74 16.58 7.78
C ILE A 108 13.87 16.35 6.79
N THR A 109 13.69 16.75 5.53
CA THR A 109 14.70 16.55 4.47
C THR A 109 15.46 17.82 4.11
N VAL A 110 14.88 18.99 4.37
CA VAL A 110 15.52 20.29 4.11
C VAL A 110 15.27 21.22 5.30
N VAL A 111 16.32 21.92 5.71
CA VAL A 111 16.27 23.06 6.63
C VAL A 111 17.10 24.19 6.03
N ARG A 112 16.50 25.35 5.83
CA ARG A 112 17.24 26.56 5.37
C ARG A 112 16.63 27.82 5.96
N SER A 113 17.46 28.83 6.13
CA SER A 113 16.98 30.17 6.46
C SER A 113 16.38 30.83 5.23
N ASP A 114 15.24 31.48 5.39
CA ASP A 114 14.56 32.26 4.37
C ASP A 114 14.27 33.66 4.92
N ALA A 115 15.22 34.58 4.73
CA ALA A 115 15.23 35.89 5.37
C ALA A 115 15.06 35.81 6.91
N ARG A 116 13.91 36.26 7.45
CA ARG A 116 13.60 36.17 8.88
C ARG A 116 12.87 34.89 9.27
N SER A 117 12.52 34.03 8.32
CA SER A 117 11.76 32.81 8.57
C SER A 117 12.61 31.57 8.34
N LEU A 118 12.17 30.43 8.86
CA LEU A 118 12.80 29.13 8.67
C LEU A 118 11.97 28.32 7.67
N TYR A 119 12.63 27.85 6.62
CA TYR A 119 12.01 26.99 5.62
C TYR A 119 12.39 25.54 5.87
N PHE A 120 11.37 24.69 5.89
CA PHE A 120 11.49 23.25 6.06
C PHE A 120 10.85 22.50 4.89
N GLU A 121 11.42 21.37 4.51
CA GLU A 121 10.70 20.34 3.74
C GLU A 121 10.56 19.09 4.59
N VAL A 122 9.34 18.57 4.65
CA VAL A 122 9.01 17.34 5.38
C VAL A 122 8.51 16.33 4.36
N THR A 123 9.16 15.17 4.32
CA THR A 123 8.71 14.02 3.53
C THR A 123 7.76 13.21 4.38
N ALA A 124 6.48 13.21 4.00
CA ALA A 124 5.45 12.39 4.62
C ALA A 124 5.42 10.99 3.99
N PRO A 125 4.94 9.95 4.69
CA PRO A 125 4.63 8.68 4.07
C PRO A 125 3.55 8.81 2.97
N VAL A 126 3.66 8.00 1.92
CA VAL A 126 2.83 8.14 0.70
C VAL A 126 1.34 7.92 1.00
N GLU A 127 1.03 7.13 2.03
CA GLU A 127 -0.33 6.77 2.42
C GLU A 127 -1.15 7.99 2.86
N ILE A 128 -0.50 8.99 3.46
CA ILE A 128 -1.15 10.20 3.95
C ILE A 128 -1.09 11.36 2.95
N ALA A 129 -0.31 11.24 1.88
CA ALA A 129 -0.06 12.32 0.92
C ALA A 129 -1.34 12.86 0.27
N LYS A 130 -2.36 12.01 0.06
CA LYS A 130 -3.65 12.40 -0.52
C LYS A 130 -4.50 13.31 0.38
N TYR A 131 -4.21 13.37 1.68
CA TYR A 131 -4.89 14.24 2.64
C TYR A 131 -4.18 15.58 2.81
N LEU A 132 -2.97 15.72 2.24
CA LEU A 132 -2.22 16.96 2.25
C LEU A 132 -2.67 17.83 1.09
N ALA A 133 -2.86 19.12 1.35
CA ALA A 133 -3.26 20.09 0.33
C ALA A 133 -2.39 21.35 0.43
N GLU A 134 -1.99 21.90 -0.72
CA GLU A 134 -1.32 23.20 -0.76
C GLU A 134 -2.25 24.29 -0.22
N LYS A 135 -1.73 25.15 0.66
CA LYS A 135 -2.48 26.11 1.49
C LYS A 135 -3.46 25.48 2.49
N GLY A 136 -3.44 24.15 2.64
CA GLY A 136 -4.14 23.44 3.70
C GLY A 136 -3.39 23.48 5.03
N SER A 137 -4.08 23.03 6.08
CA SER A 137 -3.52 22.87 7.43
C SER A 137 -2.92 21.48 7.59
N VAL A 138 -1.85 21.40 8.37
CA VAL A 138 -1.22 20.15 8.82
C VAL A 138 -0.70 20.33 10.23
N THR A 139 -0.73 19.26 11.02
CA THR A 139 -0.14 19.25 12.35
C THR A 139 1.19 18.52 12.32
N VAL A 140 2.26 19.19 12.77
CA VAL A 140 3.61 18.61 12.85
C VAL A 140 4.14 18.73 14.28
N ASP A 141 4.41 17.61 14.95
CA ASP A 141 4.72 17.55 16.39
C ASP A 141 3.70 18.36 17.24
N GLY A 142 2.42 18.31 16.88
CA GLY A 142 1.36 19.06 17.56
C GLY A 142 1.27 20.54 17.15
N ILE A 143 2.16 21.04 16.30
CA ILE A 143 2.13 22.43 15.83
C ILE A 143 1.22 22.52 14.60
N SER A 144 0.20 23.37 14.67
CA SER A 144 -0.66 23.73 13.55
C SER A 144 0.10 24.61 12.56
N LEU A 145 0.33 24.11 11.36
CA LEU A 145 1.09 24.79 10.30
C LEU A 145 0.32 24.82 8.98
N THR A 146 0.65 25.79 8.14
CA THR A 146 0.13 25.88 6.76
C THR A 146 1.13 25.27 5.79
N ILE A 147 0.66 24.39 4.91
CA ILE A 147 1.46 23.84 3.82
C ILE A 147 1.66 24.93 2.75
N ASN A 148 2.88 25.43 2.57
CA ASN A 148 3.16 26.48 1.59
C ASN A 148 3.08 25.96 0.15
N HIS A 149 3.68 24.80 -0.10
CA HIS A 149 3.75 24.06 -1.36
C HIS A 149 3.78 22.56 -1.07
N LEU A 150 3.27 21.76 -2.01
CA LEU A 150 3.23 20.30 -1.93
C LEU A 150 3.74 19.68 -3.24
N ARG A 151 4.73 18.80 -3.18
CA ARG A 151 5.22 17.98 -4.31
C ARG A 151 5.11 16.51 -3.96
N GLY A 152 4.07 15.86 -4.47
CA GLY A 152 3.80 14.46 -4.11
C GLY A 152 3.54 14.36 -2.60
N ASN A 153 4.45 13.71 -1.88
CA ASN A 153 4.43 13.55 -0.43
C ASN A 153 5.39 14.49 0.32
N ILE A 154 6.01 15.45 -0.36
CA ILE A 154 6.92 16.42 0.25
C ILE A 154 6.17 17.74 0.44
N LEU A 155 5.99 18.13 1.69
CA LEU A 155 5.35 19.39 2.08
C LEU A 155 6.41 20.41 2.49
N SER A 156 6.27 21.65 2.01
CA SER A 156 7.13 22.75 2.44
C SER A 156 6.42 23.60 3.49
N LEU A 157 7.14 23.98 4.53
CA LEU A 157 6.66 24.81 5.63
C LEU A 157 7.54 26.05 5.72
N ASN A 158 6.94 27.21 5.93
CA ASN A 158 7.69 28.43 6.26
C ASN A 158 7.23 28.98 7.60
N LEU A 159 8.18 29.16 8.51
CA LEU A 159 7.92 29.43 9.91
C LEU A 159 8.48 30.78 10.36
N ILE A 160 7.65 31.55 11.06
CA ILE A 160 8.08 32.80 11.69
C ILE A 160 8.91 32.53 12.97
N PRO A 161 9.84 33.44 13.34
CA PRO A 161 10.71 33.28 14.52
C PRO A 161 9.96 33.03 15.82
N HIS A 162 8.80 33.67 16.01
CA HIS A 162 8.04 33.55 17.25
C HIS A 162 7.62 32.10 17.54
N THR A 163 7.19 31.36 16.52
CA THR A 163 6.84 29.93 16.69
C THR A 163 8.09 29.08 16.94
N ALA A 164 9.23 29.46 16.37
CA ALA A 164 10.50 28.76 16.59
C ALA A 164 10.98 28.84 18.04
N GLU A 165 10.75 29.98 18.70
CA GLU A 165 11.11 30.20 20.11
C GLU A 165 10.18 29.50 21.10
N ARG A 166 8.92 29.28 20.70
CA ARG A 166 7.86 28.71 21.56
C ARG A 166 7.67 27.20 21.42
N THR A 167 8.34 26.57 20.46
CA THR A 167 8.14 25.15 20.13
C THR A 167 9.46 24.44 19.87
N ASN A 168 9.40 23.11 19.75
CA ASN A 168 10.56 22.27 19.48
C ASN A 168 11.13 22.42 18.05
N ILE A 169 10.45 23.15 17.16
CA ILE A 169 10.80 23.29 15.74
C ILE A 169 12.19 23.90 15.52
N GLY A 170 12.65 24.75 16.45
CA GLY A 170 14.00 25.31 16.43
C GLY A 170 15.11 24.25 16.60
N THR A 171 14.75 23.04 17.05
CA THR A 171 15.69 21.93 17.23
C THR A 171 15.74 20.98 16.04
N TRP A 172 14.82 21.12 15.07
CA TRP A 172 14.73 20.24 13.91
C TRP A 172 15.95 20.37 13.01
N LYS A 173 16.45 19.23 12.55
CA LYS A 173 17.58 19.11 11.63
C LYS A 173 17.21 18.15 10.51
N VAL A 174 17.98 18.16 9.43
CA VAL A 174 17.84 17.15 8.39
C VAL A 174 18.00 15.76 9.01
N GLY A 175 17.06 14.86 8.71
CA GLY A 175 16.94 13.51 9.28
C GLY A 175 16.08 13.44 10.56
N SER A 176 15.66 14.57 11.13
CA SER A 176 14.73 14.57 12.26
C SER A 176 13.40 13.92 11.86
N GLN A 177 12.91 13.02 12.72
CA GLN A 177 11.59 12.42 12.59
C GLN A 177 10.58 13.27 13.35
N VAL A 178 9.40 13.49 12.76
CA VAL A 178 8.33 14.33 13.31
C VAL A 178 6.98 13.63 13.21
N ASN A 179 6.11 13.83 14.18
CA ASN A 179 4.74 13.33 14.14
C ASN A 179 3.92 14.15 13.14
N LEU A 180 3.18 13.49 12.26
CA LEU A 180 2.27 14.12 11.32
C LEU A 180 0.83 13.72 11.62
N GLU A 181 -0.04 14.71 11.76
CA GLU A 181 -1.49 14.54 11.77
C GLU A 181 -2.09 15.40 10.63
N VAL A 182 -2.89 14.75 9.79
CA VAL A 182 -3.59 15.42 8.68
C VAL A 182 -4.87 16.07 9.17
N ASP A 183 -5.37 17.06 8.42
CA ASP A 183 -6.63 17.71 8.75
C ASP A 183 -7.77 16.68 8.81
N VAL A 184 -8.45 16.65 9.96
CA VAL A 184 -9.60 15.77 10.24
C VAL A 184 -10.66 15.88 9.15
N LEU A 185 -10.87 17.08 8.59
CA LEU A 185 -11.81 17.31 7.51
C LEU A 185 -11.49 16.46 6.27
N ALA A 186 -10.21 16.29 5.93
CA ALA A 186 -9.79 15.50 4.78
C ALA A 186 -10.22 14.03 4.90
N ARG A 187 -10.18 13.45 6.12
CA ARG A 187 -10.62 12.08 6.38
C ARG A 187 -12.12 11.92 6.17
N TYR A 188 -12.91 12.85 6.69
CA TYR A 188 -14.37 12.81 6.52
C TYR A 188 -14.78 13.07 5.08
N ILE A 189 -14.12 14.00 4.38
CA ILE A 189 -14.37 14.24 2.95
C ILE A 189 -14.09 12.98 2.14
N GLU A 190 -12.97 12.28 2.37
CA GLU A 190 -12.71 11.02 1.69
C GLU A 190 -13.80 9.99 1.98
N ARG A 191 -14.15 9.79 3.25
CA ARG A 191 -15.17 8.81 3.63
C ARG A 191 -16.53 9.11 3.00
N LEU A 192 -16.90 10.38 2.87
CA LEU A 192 -18.12 10.82 2.20
C LEU A 192 -18.04 10.67 0.67
N LEU A 193 -16.91 10.96 0.06
CA LEU A 193 -16.70 10.79 -1.39
C LEU A 193 -16.73 9.32 -1.81
N LEU A 194 -16.28 8.41 -0.94
CA LEU A 194 -16.39 6.96 -1.14
C LEU A 194 -17.82 6.45 -0.93
N GLY A 195 -18.66 7.17 -0.18
CA GLY A 195 -20.06 6.81 0.08
C GLY A 195 -20.19 5.43 0.71
N ASP A 196 -21.16 4.63 0.22
CA ASP A 196 -21.43 3.28 0.73
C ASP A 196 -20.20 2.36 0.68
N LYS A 197 -19.28 2.58 -0.28
CA LYS A 197 -18.03 1.80 -0.40
C LYS A 197 -17.09 1.97 0.80
N ALA A 198 -17.22 3.04 1.58
CA ALA A 198 -16.44 3.21 2.80
C ALA A 198 -17.05 2.46 4.01
N ALA A 199 -18.34 2.12 3.94
CA ALA A 199 -19.03 1.30 4.93
C ALA A 199 -18.90 -0.20 4.62
N GLU A 200 -18.67 -0.55 3.35
CA GLU A 200 -18.24 -1.89 2.99
C GLU A 200 -16.92 -2.21 3.70
N PRO A 201 -16.81 -3.35 4.41
CA PRO A 201 -15.53 -3.78 4.95
C PRO A 201 -14.56 -3.84 3.78
N LYS A 202 -13.44 -3.11 3.87
CA LYS A 202 -12.32 -3.28 2.93
C LYS A 202 -12.11 -4.78 2.86
N ALA A 203 -12.28 -5.36 1.67
CA ALA A 203 -11.86 -6.72 1.44
C ALA A 203 -10.37 -6.73 1.79
N GLU A 204 -10.03 -7.19 3.00
CA GLU A 204 -8.69 -7.66 3.28
C GLU A 204 -8.44 -8.62 2.14
N SER A 205 -7.50 -8.26 1.27
CA SER A 205 -7.03 -9.22 0.29
C SER A 205 -6.57 -10.40 1.11
N LYS A 206 -7.36 -11.48 1.12
CA LYS A 206 -7.00 -12.80 1.63
C LYS A 206 -5.87 -13.42 0.77
N LEU A 207 -4.94 -12.59 0.33
CA LEU A 207 -3.83 -12.82 -0.57
C LEU A 207 -2.65 -12.02 0.01
N SER A 208 -2.37 -12.22 1.30
CA SER A 208 -1.05 -11.88 1.84
C SER A 208 -0.02 -12.86 1.27
N MET A 209 1.25 -12.46 1.22
CA MET A 209 2.35 -13.39 0.91
C MET A 209 2.38 -14.58 1.87
N GLU A 210 1.85 -14.42 3.09
CA GLU A 210 1.60 -15.52 4.01
C GLU A 210 0.47 -16.45 3.56
N PHE A 211 -0.60 -15.98 2.91
CA PHE A 211 -1.61 -16.85 2.29
C PHE A 211 -1.04 -17.59 1.07
N LEU A 212 -0.19 -16.95 0.27
CA LEU A 212 0.51 -17.60 -0.84
C LEU A 212 1.54 -18.63 -0.36
N ALA A 213 2.25 -18.35 0.73
CA ALA A 213 3.20 -19.30 1.36
C ALA A 213 2.49 -20.41 2.15
N ALA A 214 1.35 -20.12 2.80
CA ALA A 214 0.51 -21.12 3.47
C ALA A 214 -0.23 -22.03 2.47
N ASN A 215 -0.38 -21.60 1.20
CA ASN A 215 -1.03 -22.38 0.18
C ASN A 215 -0.16 -23.48 -0.46
N GLU A 216 1.16 -23.50 -0.20
CA GLU A 216 2.00 -24.67 -0.53
C GLU A 216 1.58 -25.90 0.29
N GLN A 217 1.06 -25.70 1.52
CA GLN A 217 0.58 -26.76 2.40
C GLN A 217 -0.90 -27.11 2.21
N LEU A 218 -1.68 -26.29 1.48
CA LEU A 218 -3.10 -26.54 1.22
C LEU A 218 -3.35 -27.40 -0.02
N LEU A 219 -2.43 -27.46 -0.98
CA LEU A 219 -2.59 -28.32 -2.17
C LEU A 219 -2.78 -29.82 -1.82
N PRO A 220 -2.03 -30.41 -0.87
CA PRO A 220 -2.28 -31.78 -0.41
C PRO A 220 -3.66 -31.95 0.26
N THR A 221 -4.10 -30.96 1.06
CA THR A 221 -5.38 -31.01 1.79
C THR A 221 -6.60 -30.77 0.88
N PHE A 222 -6.45 -30.00 -0.19
CA PHE A 222 -7.46 -29.86 -1.25
C PHE A 222 -7.54 -31.13 -2.12
N LEU A 223 -6.42 -31.81 -2.37
CA LEU A 223 -6.38 -33.07 -3.12
C LEU A 223 -7.14 -34.21 -2.43
N GLU A 224 -6.96 -34.37 -1.11
CA GLU A 224 -7.67 -35.40 -0.34
C GLU A 224 -9.19 -35.18 -0.27
N ASN A 225 -9.65 -33.93 -0.29
CA ASN A 225 -11.07 -33.59 -0.14
C ASN A 225 -11.83 -33.44 -1.47
N TYR A 226 -11.17 -33.09 -2.59
CA TYR A 226 -11.87 -32.70 -3.82
C TYR A 226 -11.76 -33.70 -4.98
N GLY A 227 -10.93 -34.74 -4.91
CA GLY A 227 -10.90 -35.84 -5.90
C GLY A 227 -10.90 -35.35 -7.36
N LEU A 228 -11.95 -35.68 -8.13
CA LEU A 228 -12.11 -35.28 -9.55
C LEU A 228 -12.26 -33.75 -9.78
N TRP A 229 -12.65 -32.97 -8.78
CA TRP A 229 -12.87 -31.52 -8.95
C TRP A 229 -11.58 -30.73 -9.16
N ILE A 230 -10.43 -31.28 -8.76
CA ILE A 230 -9.15 -30.60 -8.96
C ILE A 230 -8.84 -30.38 -10.45
N TYR A 231 -9.22 -31.33 -11.30
CA TYR A 231 -9.09 -31.23 -12.75
C TYR A 231 -9.90 -30.04 -13.30
N ALA A 232 -11.14 -29.86 -12.83
CA ALA A 232 -12.01 -28.77 -13.26
C ALA A 232 -11.50 -27.40 -12.77
N ILE A 233 -11.02 -27.31 -11.53
CA ILE A 233 -10.49 -26.07 -10.95
C ILE A 233 -9.21 -25.65 -11.67
N LEU A 234 -8.26 -26.57 -11.87
CA LEU A 234 -7.02 -26.29 -12.58
C LEU A 234 -7.27 -25.91 -14.05
N PHE A 235 -8.22 -26.59 -14.70
CA PHE A 235 -8.67 -26.22 -16.05
C PHE A 235 -9.17 -24.77 -16.08
N LEU A 236 -10.04 -24.37 -15.14
CA LEU A 236 -10.60 -23.02 -15.10
C LEU A 236 -9.54 -21.96 -14.83
N ILE A 237 -8.57 -22.23 -13.94
CA ILE A 237 -7.49 -21.29 -13.64
C ILE A 237 -6.60 -21.05 -14.86
N ILE A 238 -6.08 -22.12 -15.48
CA ILE A 238 -5.23 -22.01 -16.67
C ILE A 238 -6.01 -21.39 -17.84
N PHE A 239 -7.28 -21.77 -18.02
CA PHE A 239 -8.15 -21.16 -19.02
C PHE A 239 -8.35 -19.66 -18.78
N ALA A 240 -8.58 -19.23 -17.55
CA ALA A 240 -8.81 -17.82 -17.21
C ALA A 240 -7.54 -16.96 -17.38
N GLU A 241 -6.39 -17.47 -16.93
CA GLU A 241 -5.08 -16.82 -17.08
C GLU A 241 -4.72 -16.60 -18.56
N THR A 242 -4.95 -17.63 -19.38
CA THR A 242 -4.59 -17.61 -20.81
C THR A 242 -5.67 -16.95 -21.68
N GLY A 243 -6.92 -16.92 -21.20
CA GLY A 243 -8.10 -16.42 -21.89
C GLY A 243 -8.37 -14.93 -21.76
N SER A 244 -7.80 -14.26 -20.75
CA SER A 244 -8.06 -12.85 -20.48
C SER A 244 -6.78 -12.02 -20.43
N VAL A 245 -6.80 -10.86 -21.11
CA VAL A 245 -5.72 -9.86 -21.02
C VAL A 245 -5.63 -9.23 -19.61
N PHE A 246 -6.73 -9.25 -18.86
CA PHE A 246 -6.84 -8.59 -17.55
C PHE A 246 -6.43 -9.49 -16.37
N MET A 247 -6.34 -10.81 -16.57
CA MET A 247 -6.01 -11.78 -15.51
C MET A 247 -4.55 -12.26 -15.57
N PHE A 248 -3.61 -11.39 -15.94
CA PHE A 248 -2.18 -11.72 -15.98
C PHE A 248 -1.52 -11.89 -14.59
N PHE A 249 -2.27 -11.65 -13.50
CA PHE A 249 -1.79 -11.76 -12.12
C PHE A 249 -1.93 -13.17 -11.52
N LEU A 250 -2.50 -14.13 -12.26
CA LEU A 250 -2.61 -15.52 -11.81
C LEU A 250 -1.26 -16.25 -11.95
N PRO A 251 -0.72 -16.90 -10.90
CA PRO A 251 0.58 -17.55 -10.94
C PRO A 251 0.51 -18.94 -11.60
N GLY A 252 0.21 -18.99 -12.90
CA GLY A 252 0.07 -20.24 -13.65
C GLY A 252 1.33 -21.11 -13.66
N ASP A 253 2.50 -20.48 -13.75
CA ASP A 253 3.77 -21.21 -13.80
C ASP A 253 4.04 -21.98 -12.50
N SER A 254 3.84 -21.32 -11.35
CA SER A 254 3.98 -21.94 -10.04
C SER A 254 2.96 -23.05 -9.82
N LEU A 255 1.72 -22.85 -10.29
CA LEU A 255 0.67 -23.85 -10.20
C LEU A 255 1.00 -25.11 -11.02
N LEU A 256 1.51 -24.95 -12.25
CA LEU A 256 1.92 -26.09 -13.09
C LEU A 256 3.07 -26.87 -12.47
N ILE A 257 4.07 -26.19 -11.89
CA ILE A 257 5.17 -26.87 -11.19
C ILE A 257 4.64 -27.63 -9.97
N ALA A 258 3.79 -27.00 -9.15
CA ALA A 258 3.20 -27.63 -7.97
C ALA A 258 2.34 -28.85 -8.34
N VAL A 259 1.54 -28.77 -9.39
CA VAL A 259 0.74 -29.90 -9.90
C VAL A 259 1.64 -31.03 -10.40
N GLY A 260 2.76 -30.72 -11.04
CA GLY A 260 3.77 -31.70 -11.45
C GLY A 260 4.32 -32.49 -10.26
N ALA A 261 4.73 -31.79 -9.20
CA ALA A 261 5.26 -32.39 -7.96
C ALA A 261 4.21 -33.22 -7.20
N LEU A 262 2.94 -32.86 -7.32
CA LEU A 262 1.84 -33.65 -6.74
C LEU A 262 1.57 -34.93 -7.53
N CYS A 263 1.72 -34.88 -8.85
CA CYS A 263 1.59 -36.07 -9.69
C CYS A 263 2.72 -37.09 -9.46
N SER A 264 3.87 -36.68 -8.89
CA SER A 264 4.96 -37.61 -8.54
C SER A 264 4.71 -38.35 -7.21
N THR A 265 3.86 -37.79 -6.33
CA THR A 265 3.60 -38.29 -4.97
C THR A 265 2.26 -38.99 -4.82
N ALA A 266 1.26 -38.67 -5.64
CA ALA A 266 -0.09 -39.25 -5.56
C ALA A 266 -0.33 -40.33 -6.64
N GLU A 267 -0.59 -41.58 -6.24
CA GLU A 267 -0.91 -42.68 -7.17
C GLU A 267 -2.23 -42.47 -7.95
N SER A 268 -3.13 -41.63 -7.45
CA SER A 268 -4.48 -41.40 -7.99
C SER A 268 -4.56 -40.32 -9.08
N VAL A 269 -3.51 -39.53 -9.29
CA VAL A 269 -3.48 -38.44 -10.28
C VAL A 269 -2.47 -38.77 -11.36
N HIS A 270 -2.96 -39.31 -12.48
CA HIS A 270 -2.08 -39.63 -13.57
C HIS A 270 -1.66 -38.38 -14.36
N LEU A 271 -0.35 -38.13 -14.38
CA LEU A 271 0.31 -37.01 -15.07
C LEU A 271 -0.17 -36.82 -16.51
N HIS A 272 -0.45 -37.90 -17.24
CA HIS A 272 -0.86 -37.85 -18.64
C HIS A 272 -2.26 -37.24 -18.83
N TYR A 273 -3.25 -37.60 -18.00
CA TYR A 273 -4.59 -37.02 -18.11
C TYR A 273 -4.60 -35.55 -17.70
N MET A 274 -3.85 -35.20 -16.66
CA MET A 274 -3.69 -33.81 -16.21
C MET A 274 -3.00 -32.96 -17.29
N GLY A 275 -1.89 -33.44 -17.86
CA GLY A 275 -1.17 -32.75 -18.92
C GLY A 275 -2.06 -32.48 -20.15
N VAL A 276 -2.80 -33.48 -20.63
CA VAL A 276 -3.73 -33.31 -21.76
C VAL A 276 -4.82 -32.29 -21.45
N LEU A 277 -5.41 -32.35 -20.25
CA LEU A 277 -6.48 -31.44 -19.83
C LEU A 277 -6.00 -29.98 -19.80
N LEU A 278 -4.83 -29.72 -19.20
CA LEU A 278 -4.29 -28.37 -19.10
C LEU A 278 -3.84 -27.83 -20.46
N ILE A 279 -3.36 -28.71 -21.36
CA ILE A 279 -3.05 -28.33 -22.75
C ILE A 279 -4.32 -27.86 -23.46
N ILE A 280 -5.43 -28.58 -23.31
CA ILE A 280 -6.73 -28.18 -23.86
C ILE A 280 -7.17 -26.83 -23.27
N ALA A 281 -7.06 -26.66 -21.95
CA ALA A 281 -7.40 -25.41 -21.26
C ALA A 281 -6.62 -24.21 -21.84
N SER A 282 -5.30 -24.37 -21.99
CA SER A 282 -4.40 -23.34 -22.50
C SER A 282 -4.67 -22.99 -23.97
N ILE A 283 -4.96 -23.99 -24.81
CA ILE A 283 -5.30 -23.78 -26.21
C ILE A 283 -6.63 -23.02 -26.34
N LEU A 284 -7.66 -23.45 -25.59
CA LEU A 284 -8.98 -22.82 -25.59
C LEU A 284 -8.93 -21.39 -25.06
N GLY A 285 -8.18 -21.13 -23.98
CA GLY A 285 -7.98 -19.79 -23.47
C GLY A 285 -7.35 -18.88 -24.52
N TYR A 286 -6.26 -19.30 -25.15
CA TYR A 286 -5.64 -18.53 -26.24
C TYR A 286 -6.57 -18.29 -27.43
N MET A 287 -7.45 -19.24 -27.77
CA MET A 287 -8.48 -19.03 -28.78
C MET A 287 -9.47 -17.93 -28.37
N VAL A 288 -9.99 -17.99 -27.15
CA VAL A 288 -10.91 -16.96 -26.62
C VAL A 288 -10.22 -15.60 -26.65
N ASN A 289 -8.97 -15.52 -26.21
CA ASN A 289 -8.21 -14.29 -26.18
C ASN A 289 -7.92 -13.74 -27.60
N TYR A 290 -7.59 -14.60 -28.56
CA TYR A 290 -7.44 -14.24 -29.97
C TYR A 290 -8.75 -13.70 -30.58
N TYR A 291 -9.88 -14.37 -30.35
CA TYR A 291 -11.17 -13.88 -30.84
C TYR A 291 -11.59 -12.58 -30.17
N THR A 292 -11.28 -12.43 -28.88
CA THR A 292 -11.49 -11.19 -28.12
C THR A 292 -10.67 -10.04 -28.73
N GLY A 293 -9.40 -10.29 -29.08
CA GLY A 293 -8.54 -9.34 -29.80
C GLY A 293 -9.06 -9.00 -31.20
N ARG A 294 -9.57 -10.01 -31.93
CA ARG A 294 -10.14 -9.83 -33.27
C ARG A 294 -11.46 -9.06 -33.26
N ALA A 295 -12.30 -9.23 -32.24
CA ALA A 295 -13.59 -8.58 -32.09
C ALA A 295 -13.48 -7.15 -31.54
N LEU A 296 -12.67 -6.94 -30.51
CA LEU A 296 -12.47 -5.61 -29.90
C LEU A 296 -11.52 -4.72 -30.72
N GLY A 297 -10.56 -5.34 -31.41
CA GLY A 297 -9.59 -4.67 -32.27
C GLY A 297 -8.78 -3.57 -31.57
N PHE A 298 -8.01 -2.80 -32.36
CA PHE A 298 -7.31 -1.62 -31.85
C PHE A 298 -8.25 -0.44 -31.49
N LYS A 299 -9.55 -0.53 -31.81
CA LYS A 299 -10.55 0.50 -31.52
C LYS A 299 -10.82 0.65 -30.01
N PHE A 300 -10.84 -0.45 -29.26
CA PHE A 300 -11.04 -0.41 -27.80
C PHE A 300 -9.89 0.32 -27.06
N PHE A 301 -8.65 0.11 -27.53
CA PHE A 301 -7.45 0.71 -26.93
C PHE A 301 -7.25 2.18 -27.30
N HIS A 302 -7.66 2.60 -28.51
CA HIS A 302 -7.67 4.01 -28.87
C HIS A 302 -8.68 4.84 -28.07
N ALA A 303 -9.78 4.23 -27.61
CA ALA A 303 -10.80 4.88 -26.78
C ALA A 303 -10.42 5.00 -25.28
N HIS A 304 -9.52 4.15 -24.77
CA HIS A 304 -9.11 4.11 -23.36
C HIS A 304 -7.61 4.43 -23.15
N SER A 305 -7.11 5.48 -23.80
CA SER A 305 -5.71 5.93 -23.81
C SER A 305 -5.08 6.18 -22.43
N ARG A 306 -5.90 6.25 -21.37
CA ARG A 306 -5.46 6.45 -19.98
C ARG A 306 -4.80 5.22 -19.36
N TRP A 307 -5.05 4.01 -19.90
CA TRP A 307 -4.54 2.75 -19.35
C TRP A 307 -3.50 2.05 -20.25
N PHE A 308 -3.42 2.42 -21.53
CA PHE A 308 -2.53 1.77 -22.49
C PHE A 308 -1.90 2.78 -23.43
N LYS A 309 -0.56 2.83 -23.47
CA LYS A 309 0.15 3.68 -24.42
C LYS A 309 0.07 3.07 -25.81
N PRO A 310 -0.48 3.77 -26.82
CA PRO A 310 -0.61 3.27 -28.19
C PRO A 310 0.75 2.96 -28.87
N GLU A 311 1.84 3.45 -28.28
CA GLU A 311 3.20 3.20 -28.75
C GLU A 311 3.67 1.75 -28.54
N TYR A 312 3.29 1.10 -27.43
CA TYR A 312 3.62 -0.32 -27.20
C TYR A 312 2.89 -1.22 -28.17
N ILE A 313 1.63 -0.89 -28.47
CA ILE A 313 0.81 -1.60 -29.45
C ILE A 313 1.42 -1.57 -30.85
N LYS A 314 1.90 -0.41 -31.30
CA LYS A 314 2.58 -0.27 -32.60
C LYS A 314 3.90 -1.05 -32.65
N LYS A 315 4.70 -1.01 -31.58
CA LYS A 315 5.94 -1.80 -31.47
C LYS A 315 5.66 -3.31 -31.47
N THR A 316 4.62 -3.75 -30.78
CA THR A 316 4.16 -5.15 -30.78
C THR A 316 3.68 -5.56 -32.18
N ASN A 317 2.90 -4.74 -32.88
CA ASN A 317 2.51 -5.02 -34.28
C ASN A 317 3.73 -5.16 -35.20
N HIS A 318 4.70 -4.24 -35.13
CA HIS A 318 5.91 -4.33 -35.94
C HIS A 318 6.73 -5.60 -35.62
N TYR A 319 6.76 -6.02 -34.36
CA TYR A 319 7.43 -7.25 -33.94
C TYR A 319 6.69 -8.51 -34.42
N PHE A 320 5.35 -8.50 -34.40
CA PHE A 320 4.49 -9.56 -34.94
C PHE A 320 4.59 -9.65 -36.47
N GLU A 321 4.65 -8.53 -37.18
CA GLU A 321 4.89 -8.49 -38.63
C GLU A 321 6.27 -9.05 -38.99
N LYS A 322 7.30 -8.79 -38.16
CA LYS A 322 8.68 -9.22 -38.41
C LYS A 322 8.96 -10.69 -38.04
N HIS A 323 8.38 -11.20 -36.95
CA HIS A 323 8.68 -12.54 -36.42
C HIS A 323 7.51 -13.54 -36.54
N GLY A 324 6.34 -13.08 -37.00
CA GLY A 324 5.17 -13.91 -37.27
C GLY A 324 4.71 -14.70 -36.05
N GLY A 325 4.24 -15.92 -36.28
CA GLY A 325 3.69 -16.76 -35.22
C GLY A 325 4.71 -17.30 -34.20
N LYS A 326 6.02 -17.22 -34.49
CA LYS A 326 7.08 -17.59 -33.51
C LYS A 326 7.01 -16.74 -32.24
N THR A 327 6.49 -15.52 -32.35
CA THR A 327 6.25 -14.62 -31.22
C THR A 327 5.29 -15.22 -30.19
N ILE A 328 4.28 -15.99 -30.62
CA ILE A 328 3.29 -16.62 -29.72
C ILE A 328 3.95 -17.69 -28.85
N LEU A 329 4.95 -18.39 -29.41
CA LEU A 329 5.68 -19.45 -28.71
C LEU A 329 6.62 -18.86 -27.66
N VAL A 330 7.38 -17.81 -28.00
CA VAL A 330 8.31 -17.14 -27.07
C VAL A 330 7.56 -16.35 -26.00
N ALA A 331 6.48 -15.67 -26.36
CA ALA A 331 5.65 -14.91 -25.42
C ALA A 331 5.14 -15.76 -24.25
N ARG A 332 4.98 -17.07 -24.48
CA ARG A 332 4.51 -18.01 -23.47
C ARG A 332 5.48 -18.22 -22.31
N PHE A 333 6.70 -17.70 -22.34
CA PHE A 333 7.64 -17.77 -21.21
C PHE A 333 7.81 -16.45 -20.48
N VAL A 334 7.06 -15.41 -20.87
CA VAL A 334 7.14 -14.08 -20.27
C VAL A 334 5.74 -13.69 -19.77
N PRO A 335 5.48 -13.67 -18.44
CA PRO A 335 4.12 -13.57 -17.88
C PRO A 335 3.24 -12.46 -18.47
N PHE A 336 3.75 -11.23 -18.55
CA PHE A 336 2.99 -10.10 -19.10
C PHE A 336 2.74 -10.21 -20.61
N VAL A 337 3.73 -10.73 -21.35
CA VAL A 337 3.65 -10.84 -22.81
C VAL A 337 2.77 -12.03 -23.21
N ARG A 338 2.70 -13.08 -22.38
CA ARG A 338 1.89 -14.29 -22.56
C ARG A 338 0.40 -13.96 -22.75
N SER A 339 -0.19 -13.18 -21.84
CA SER A 339 -1.61 -12.82 -21.94
C SER A 339 -1.90 -11.79 -23.03
N PHE A 340 -0.90 -10.99 -23.43
CA PHE A 340 -1.07 -9.95 -24.44
C PHE A 340 -0.86 -10.44 -25.89
N ALA A 341 0.01 -11.43 -26.10
CA ALA A 341 0.38 -11.90 -27.43
C ALA A 341 -0.79 -12.51 -28.24
N PRO A 342 -1.69 -13.35 -27.68
CA PRO A 342 -2.84 -13.88 -28.41
C PRO A 342 -3.83 -12.78 -28.79
N PHE A 343 -4.05 -11.83 -27.89
CA PHE A 343 -4.88 -10.66 -28.14
C PHE A 343 -4.34 -9.83 -29.30
N ALA A 344 -3.04 -9.51 -29.27
CA ALA A 344 -2.37 -8.76 -30.32
C ALA A 344 -2.42 -9.51 -31.67
N ALA A 345 -2.24 -10.82 -31.67
CA ALA A 345 -2.35 -11.65 -32.88
C ALA A 345 -3.78 -11.61 -33.48
N GLY A 346 -4.81 -11.57 -32.63
CA GLY A 346 -6.20 -11.40 -33.03
C GLY A 346 -6.49 -10.02 -33.61
N ALA A 347 -6.04 -8.97 -32.91
CA ALA A 347 -6.20 -7.58 -33.34
C ALA A 347 -5.45 -7.26 -34.64
N GLY A 348 -4.30 -7.91 -34.87
CA GLY A 348 -3.52 -7.83 -36.11
C GLY A 348 -4.02 -8.72 -37.24
N HIS A 349 -5.19 -9.37 -37.10
CA HIS A 349 -5.79 -10.26 -38.10
C HIS A 349 -4.85 -11.35 -38.63
N MET A 350 -4.02 -11.93 -37.75
CA MET A 350 -3.16 -13.04 -38.11
C MET A 350 -3.99 -14.23 -38.63
N LYS A 351 -3.53 -14.91 -39.69
CA LYS A 351 -4.25 -16.07 -40.27
C LYS A 351 -4.46 -17.16 -39.20
N MET A 352 -5.72 -17.56 -39.00
CA MET A 352 -6.14 -18.53 -37.99
C MET A 352 -5.34 -19.85 -38.02
N PRO A 353 -5.04 -20.47 -39.18
CA PRO A 353 -4.28 -21.72 -39.21
C PRO A 353 -2.85 -21.56 -38.66
N VAL A 354 -2.22 -20.41 -38.92
CA VAL A 354 -0.87 -20.12 -38.44
C VAL A 354 -0.90 -19.88 -36.93
N PHE A 355 -1.86 -19.09 -36.44
CA PHE A 355 -2.06 -18.88 -35.01
C PHE A 355 -2.28 -20.21 -34.27
N MET A 356 -3.17 -21.06 -34.79
CA MET A 356 -3.51 -22.34 -34.18
C MET A 356 -2.30 -23.28 -34.09
N LEU A 357 -1.46 -23.35 -35.13
CA LEU A 357 -0.23 -24.14 -35.13
C LEU A 357 0.71 -23.75 -33.98
N TYR A 358 1.00 -22.45 -33.83
CA TYR A 358 1.89 -21.97 -32.76
C TYR A 358 1.24 -22.01 -31.37
N ASN A 359 -0.09 -21.86 -31.29
CA ASN A 359 -0.82 -22.02 -30.03
C ASN A 359 -0.72 -23.45 -29.52
N ILE A 360 -0.97 -24.46 -30.37
CA ILE A 360 -0.89 -25.88 -30.00
C ILE A 360 0.55 -26.24 -29.60
N LEU A 361 1.53 -25.91 -30.45
CA LEU A 361 2.94 -26.21 -30.18
C LEU A 361 3.43 -25.54 -28.90
N GLY A 362 3.13 -24.25 -28.72
CA GLY A 362 3.55 -23.53 -27.52
C GLY A 362 2.89 -24.06 -26.25
N GLY A 363 1.63 -24.49 -26.33
CA GLY A 363 0.86 -24.96 -25.17
C GLY A 363 1.38 -26.30 -24.69
N TRP A 364 1.66 -27.18 -25.65
CA TRP A 364 2.30 -28.46 -25.39
C TRP A 364 3.69 -28.28 -24.77
N ILE A 365 4.55 -27.44 -25.35
CA ILE A 365 5.92 -27.22 -24.84
C ILE A 365 5.89 -26.61 -23.43
N TRP A 366 5.11 -25.57 -23.21
CA TRP A 366 5.07 -24.85 -21.92
C TRP A 366 4.56 -25.76 -20.80
N ILE A 367 3.47 -26.49 -21.03
CA ILE A 367 2.88 -27.37 -20.02
C ILE A 367 3.74 -28.60 -19.78
N ALA A 368 4.25 -29.24 -20.84
CA ALA A 368 5.12 -30.41 -20.69
C ALA A 368 6.41 -30.06 -19.93
N LEU A 369 6.99 -28.89 -20.19
CA LEU A 369 8.21 -28.44 -19.53
C LEU A 369 7.98 -28.14 -18.04
N LEU A 370 6.93 -27.39 -17.70
CA LEU A 370 6.66 -27.00 -16.31
C LEU A 370 6.10 -28.15 -15.46
N LEU A 371 5.17 -28.96 -16.00
CA LEU A 371 4.71 -30.17 -15.31
C LEU A 371 5.85 -31.17 -15.15
N GLY A 372 6.69 -31.34 -16.18
CA GLY A 372 7.84 -32.24 -16.13
C GLY A 372 8.89 -31.78 -15.11
N ALA A 373 9.15 -30.47 -15.03
CA ALA A 373 10.05 -29.89 -14.03
C ALA A 373 9.53 -30.11 -12.60
N GLY A 374 8.23 -29.96 -12.38
CA GLY A 374 7.61 -30.27 -11.09
C GLY A 374 7.62 -31.76 -10.77
N TYR A 375 7.35 -32.63 -11.74
CA TYR A 375 7.31 -34.09 -11.53
C TYR A 375 8.68 -34.69 -11.23
N GLY A 376 9.75 -34.10 -11.77
CA GLY A 376 11.13 -34.53 -11.54
C GLY A 376 11.83 -33.88 -10.34
N ALA A 377 11.20 -32.88 -9.71
CA ALA A 377 11.66 -32.23 -8.48
C ALA A 377 11.09 -32.97 -7.26
#